data_AF-A0A317FYT5-F1
#
_entry.id   AF-A0A317FYT5-F1
#
_cell.length_a   1.000
_cell.length_b   1.000
_cell.length_c   1.000
_cell.angle_alpha   90.00
_cell.angle_beta   90.00
_cell.angle_gamma   90.00
#
_symmetry.space_group_name_H-M   'P 1'
#
loop_
_entity.id
_entity.type
_entity.pdbx_description
1 polymer ?
#
loop_
_entity_poly.entity_id
_entity_poly.type
_entity_poly.pdbx_seq_one_letter_code
_entity_poly.pdbx_strand_id
1 'polypeptide(L)'
;MVIGGSLRLTLIVVLIIYFVIILKLLKDKALSLKYSLTWIFSGVAMLILVIFPQILLWVFSKIGIQGYMNGFFLMCIGFAIIIMMSLTSIVSRQNRKIRTLIQENAILEKRIREIEEKLK
;
A
#
# COMPACT_ATOMS: atom_id res chain seq x y z
N MET A 1 -20.53 22.60 -15.10
CA MET A 1 -21.27 21.34 -15.40
C MET A 1 -21.01 20.39 -14.25
N VAL A 2 -22.06 20.12 -13.46
CA VAL A 2 -21.99 19.35 -12.21
C VAL A 2 -21.49 17.95 -12.54
N ILE A 3 -20.35 17.56 -11.96
CA ILE A 3 -19.92 16.16 -11.91
C ILE A 3 -21.13 15.40 -11.37
N GLY A 4 -21.78 14.56 -12.19
CA GLY A 4 -23.04 13.91 -11.84
C GLY A 4 -22.97 13.35 -10.44
N GLY A 5 -23.92 13.70 -9.58
CA GLY A 5 -23.85 13.46 -8.12
C GLY A 5 -23.51 12.01 -7.76
N SER A 6 -23.89 11.07 -8.63
CA SER A 6 -23.57 9.65 -8.57
C SER A 6 -22.06 9.37 -8.52
N LEU A 7 -21.24 10.06 -9.32
CA LEU A 7 -19.78 9.79 -9.39
C LEU A 7 -19.07 10.26 -8.11
N ARG A 8 -19.44 11.44 -7.60
CA ARG A 8 -18.88 11.97 -6.33
C ARG A 8 -19.25 11.06 -5.17
N LEU A 9 -20.49 10.56 -5.13
CA LEU A 9 -20.94 9.66 -4.09
C LEU A 9 -20.17 8.34 -4.12
N THR A 10 -20.00 7.73 -5.30
CA THR A 10 -19.24 6.48 -5.45
C THR A 10 -17.78 6.65 -5.02
N LEU A 11 -17.14 7.78 -5.36
CA LEU A 11 -15.76 8.06 -4.94
C LEU A 11 -15.63 8.21 -3.42
N ILE A 12 -16.58 8.92 -2.78
CA ILE A 12 -16.61 9.05 -1.32
C ILE A 12 -16.79 7.68 -0.65
N VAL A 13 -17.71 6.85 -1.16
CA VAL A 13 -17.96 5.50 -0.63
C VAL A 13 -16.73 4.61 -0.78
N VAL A 14 -16.10 4.58 -1.95
CA VAL A 14 -14.85 3.82 -2.18
C VAL A 14 -13.75 4.28 -1.24
N LEU A 15 -13.66 5.58 -0.97
CA LEU A 15 -12.62 6.15 -0.12
C LEU A 15 -12.86 5.88 1.36
N ILE A 16 -14.11 5.87 1.80
CA ILE A 16 -14.49 5.41 3.15
C ILE A 16 -14.14 3.92 3.31
N ILE A 17 -14.48 3.08 2.33
CA ILE A 17 -14.13 1.65 2.34
C ILE A 17 -12.60 1.47 2.42
N TYR A 18 -11.84 2.24 1.62
CA TYR A 18 -10.38 2.25 1.67
C TYR A 18 -9.85 2.60 3.06
N PHE A 19 -10.37 3.66 3.69
CA PHE A 19 -9.96 4.07 5.03
C PHE A 19 -10.29 3.01 6.08
N VAL A 20 -11.47 2.38 5.99
CA VAL A 20 -11.87 1.28 6.88
C VAL A 20 -10.93 0.09 6.73
N ILE A 21 -10.54 -0.27 5.51
CA ILE A 21 -9.57 -1.35 5.24
C ILE A 21 -8.21 -1.01 5.86
N ILE A 22 -7.71 0.22 5.68
CA ILE A 22 -6.44 0.69 6.26
C ILE A 22 -6.47 0.61 7.78
N LEU A 23 -7.54 1.12 8.42
CA LEU A 23 -7.70 1.08 9.87
C LEU A 23 -7.79 -0.36 10.40
N LYS A 24 -8.41 -1.27 9.64
CA LYS A 24 -8.49 -2.69 9.99
C LYS A 24 -7.12 -3.37 9.90
N LEU A 25 -6.37 -3.13 8.81
CA LEU A 25 -4.99 -3.62 8.67
C LEU A 25 -4.03 -3.05 9.73
N LEU A 26 -4.29 -1.80 10.17
CA LEU A 26 -3.56 -1.17 11.26
C LEU A 26 -3.86 -1.84 12.61
N LYS A 27 -5.14 -2.10 12.86
CA LYS A 27 -5.63 -2.74 14.09
C LYS A 27 -5.12 -4.17 14.23
N ASP A 28 -5.02 -4.91 13.13
CA ASP A 28 -4.54 -6.30 13.13
C ASP A 28 -3.02 -6.42 13.32
N LYS A 29 -2.29 -5.32 13.56
CA LYS A 29 -0.81 -5.26 13.70
C LYS A 29 -0.04 -5.95 12.56
N ALA A 30 -0.71 -6.23 11.44
CA ALA A 30 -0.16 -6.92 10.29
C ALA A 30 0.91 -6.08 9.56
N LEU A 31 0.86 -4.75 9.74
CA LEU A 31 1.82 -3.80 9.21
C LEU A 31 2.71 -3.23 10.33
N SER A 32 4.03 -3.27 10.14
CA SER A 32 4.95 -2.57 11.04
C SER A 32 4.64 -1.06 11.01
N LEU A 33 4.74 -0.39 12.16
CA LEU A 33 4.38 1.03 12.37
C LEU A 33 4.90 1.97 11.27
N LYS A 34 6.10 1.68 10.74
CA LYS A 34 6.74 2.44 9.65
C LYS A 34 5.99 2.37 8.31
N TYR A 35 5.41 1.21 7.98
CA TYR A 35 4.65 0.99 6.75
C TYR A 35 3.25 1.57 6.84
N SER A 36 2.62 1.44 8.01
CA SER A 36 1.33 2.05 8.30
C SER A 36 1.36 3.57 8.13
N LEU A 37 2.47 4.21 8.50
CA LEU A 37 2.64 5.65 8.35
C LEU A 37 2.60 6.10 6.87
N THR A 38 3.27 5.37 5.98
CA THR A 38 3.22 5.62 4.53
C THR A 38 1.82 5.41 3.95
N TRP A 39 1.11 4.37 4.40
CA TRP A 39 -0.25 4.06 3.96
C TRP A 39 -1.29 5.08 4.45
N ILE A 40 -1.18 5.52 5.71
CA ILE A 40 -2.01 6.60 6.26
C ILE A 40 -1.74 7.91 5.49
N PHE A 41 -0.48 8.24 5.24
CA PHE A 41 -0.13 9.43 4.48
C PHE A 41 -0.69 9.41 3.06
N SER A 42 -0.56 8.27 2.36
CA SER A 42 -1.17 8.07 1.03
C SER A 42 -2.69 8.20 1.06
N GLY A 43 -3.35 7.62 2.08
CA GLY A 43 -4.80 7.70 2.24
C GLY A 43 -5.29 9.12 2.52
N VAL A 44 -4.58 9.86 3.38
CA VAL A 44 -4.87 11.27 3.67
C VAL A 44 -4.67 12.13 2.43
N ALA A 45 -3.60 11.91 1.66
CA ALA A 45 -3.39 12.60 0.39
C ALA A 45 -4.55 12.34 -0.58
N MET A 46 -5.00 11.08 -0.70
CA MET A 46 -6.12 10.70 -1.55
C MET A 46 -7.46 11.32 -1.08
N LEU A 47 -7.69 11.39 0.23
CA LEU A 47 -8.88 12.02 0.84
C LEU A 47 -8.94 13.52 0.52
N ILE A 48 -7.82 14.23 0.68
CA ILE A 48 -7.71 15.66 0.34
C ILE A 48 -8.05 15.90 -1.14
N LEU A 49 -7.59 15.01 -2.03
CA LEU A 49 -7.84 15.11 -3.47
C LEU A 49 -9.30 14.85 -3.86
N VAL A 50 -9.98 13.93 -3.18
CA VAL A 50 -11.41 13.67 -3.42
C VAL A 50 -12.29 14.77 -2.87
N ILE A 51 -11.94 15.38 -1.74
CA ILE A 51 -12.67 16.52 -1.17
C ILE A 51 -12.44 17.79 -1.99
N PHE A 52 -11.21 18.01 -2.49
CA PHE A 52 -10.83 19.19 -3.28
C PHE A 52 -10.41 18.83 -4.71
N PRO A 53 -11.36 18.43 -5.58
CA PRO A 53 -11.07 18.15 -7.00
C PRO A 53 -10.62 19.40 -7.76
N GLN A 54 -10.90 20.61 -7.24
CA GLN A 54 -10.47 21.88 -7.84
C GLN A 54 -8.95 22.05 -7.86
N ILE A 55 -8.24 21.55 -6.85
CA ILE A 55 -6.76 21.60 -6.82
C ILE A 55 -6.20 20.75 -7.97
N LEU A 56 -6.81 19.57 -8.15
CA LEU A 56 -6.42 18.61 -9.17
C LEU A 56 -6.64 19.17 -10.59
N LEU A 57 -7.75 19.86 -10.79
CA LEU A 57 -8.07 20.54 -12.05
C LEU A 57 -7.09 21.66 -12.38
N TRP A 58 -6.62 22.39 -11.37
CA TRP A 58 -5.67 23.46 -11.55
C TRP A 58 -4.29 22.92 -11.98
N VAL A 59 -3.88 21.78 -11.42
CA VAL A 59 -2.64 21.09 -11.83
C VAL A 59 -2.78 20.49 -13.23
N PHE A 60 -3.90 19.82 -13.53
CA PHE A 60 -4.10 19.18 -14.82
C PHE A 60 -4.37 20.16 -15.96
N SER A 61 -4.95 21.34 -15.70
CA SER A 61 -5.08 22.38 -16.73
C SER A 61 -3.71 22.91 -17.15
N LYS A 62 -2.70 22.90 -16.26
CA LYS A 62 -1.31 23.23 -16.63
C LYS A 62 -0.62 22.12 -17.42
N ILE A 63 -1.02 20.86 -17.23
CA ILE A 63 -0.47 19.70 -17.94
C ILE A 63 -1.19 19.47 -19.29
N GLY A 64 -2.32 20.15 -19.54
CA GLY A 64 -3.06 20.06 -20.81
C GLY A 64 -3.99 18.85 -20.92
N ILE A 65 -4.30 18.18 -19.79
CA ILE A 65 -5.22 17.02 -19.79
C ILE A 65 -6.65 17.53 -19.93
N GLN A 66 -7.26 17.30 -21.11
CA GLN A 66 -8.66 17.60 -21.34
C GLN A 66 -9.54 16.53 -20.70
N GLY A 67 -10.22 16.92 -19.61
CA GLY A 67 -11.26 16.11 -18.98
C GLY A 67 -10.94 15.69 -17.54
N TYR A 68 -11.87 16.02 -16.63
CA TYR A 68 -11.86 15.71 -15.20
C TYR A 68 -11.64 14.20 -14.93
N MET A 69 -12.21 13.34 -15.78
CA MET A 69 -12.21 11.88 -15.62
C MET A 69 -10.85 11.27 -16.00
N ASN A 70 -10.18 11.80 -17.03
CA ASN A 70 -8.89 11.30 -17.51
C ASN A 70 -7.77 11.61 -16.52
N GLY A 71 -7.77 12.82 -15.94
CA GLY A 71 -6.81 13.20 -14.90
C GLY A 71 -6.96 12.34 -13.63
N PHE A 72 -8.20 12.05 -13.24
CA PHE A 72 -8.48 11.15 -12.11
C PHE A 72 -7.95 9.73 -12.36
N PHE A 73 -8.19 9.16 -13.55
CA PHE A 73 -7.68 7.83 -13.92
C PHE A 73 -6.15 7.77 -13.92
N LEU A 74 -5.49 8.76 -14.51
CA LEU A 74 -4.02 8.85 -14.53
C LEU A 74 -3.45 8.85 -13.10
N MET A 75 -4.12 9.58 -12.19
CA MET A 75 -3.71 9.65 -10.80
C MET A 75 -3.95 8.33 -10.06
N CYS A 76 -5.10 7.68 -10.25
CA CYS A 76 -5.38 6.35 -9.71
C CYS A 76 -4.32 5.34 -10.14
N ILE A 77 -3.90 5.38 -11.40
CA ILE A 77 -2.83 4.52 -11.93
C ILE A 77 -1.49 4.87 -11.25
N GLY A 78 -1.15 6.16 -11.12
CA GLY A 78 0.05 6.59 -10.40
C GLY A 78 0.09 6.10 -8.95
N PHE A 79 -1.01 6.24 -8.21
CA PHE A 79 -1.15 5.72 -6.85
C PHE A 79 -1.04 4.20 -6.82
N ALA A 80 -1.68 3.49 -7.76
CA ALA A 80 -1.59 2.04 -7.86
C ALA A 80 -0.14 1.57 -8.05
N ILE A 81 0.65 2.27 -8.88
CA ILE A 81 2.08 1.98 -9.09
C ILE A 81 2.87 2.18 -7.80
N ILE A 82 2.65 3.29 -7.08
CA ILE A 82 3.31 3.55 -5.79
C ILE A 82 2.98 2.44 -4.77
N ILE A 83 1.72 2.02 -4.71
CA ILE A 83 1.26 0.93 -3.85
C ILE A 83 1.96 -0.38 -4.22
N MET A 84 1.99 -0.74 -5.51
CA MET A 84 2.66 -1.94 -5.99
C MET A 84 4.16 -1.95 -5.66
N MET A 85 4.85 -0.81 -5.82
CA MET A 85 6.25 -0.65 -5.42
C MET A 85 6.44 -0.85 -3.91
N SER A 86 5.54 -0.28 -3.09
CA SER A 86 5.56 -0.44 -1.63
C SER A 86 5.38 -1.91 -1.23
N LEU A 87 4.37 -2.59 -1.80
CA LEU A 87 4.12 -4.02 -1.57
C LEU A 87 5.31 -4.88 -1.99
N THR A 88 5.91 -4.59 -3.15
CA THR A 88 7.10 -5.30 -3.65
C THR A 88 8.28 -5.16 -2.67
N SER A 89 8.49 -3.97 -2.09
CA SER A 89 9.52 -3.74 -1.07
C SER A 89 9.27 -4.55 0.21
N ILE A 90 8.01 -4.67 0.63
CA ILE A 90 7.62 -5.48 1.80
C ILE A 90 7.91 -6.95 1.56
N VAL A 91 7.45 -7.51 0.42
CA VAL A 91 7.71 -8.91 0.04
C VAL A 91 9.22 -9.16 -0.05
N SER A 92 10.00 -8.24 -0.61
CA SER A 92 11.45 -8.33 -0.69
C SER A 92 12.13 -8.40 0.70
N ARG A 93 11.63 -7.65 1.68
CA ARG A 93 12.11 -7.72 3.07
C ARG A 93 11.67 -9.00 3.78
N GLN A 94 10.44 -9.44 3.57
CA GLN A 94 9.95 -10.71 4.13
C GLN A 94 10.76 -11.89 3.59
N ASN A 95 11.04 -11.92 2.29
CA ASN A 95 11.85 -12.97 1.66
C ASN A 95 13.27 -13.03 2.27
N ARG A 96 13.87 -11.88 2.60
CA ARG A 96 15.15 -11.84 3.32
C ARG A 96 15.07 -12.48 4.71
N LYS A 97 14.03 -12.17 5.50
CA LYS A 97 13.82 -12.78 6.81
C LYS A 97 13.61 -14.30 6.72
N ILE A 98 12.82 -14.74 5.74
CA ILE A 98 12.59 -16.17 5.48
C ILE A 98 13.92 -16.86 5.16
N ARG A 99 14.77 -16.28 4.30
CA ARG A 99 16.10 -16.82 4.03
C ARG A 99 16.96 -16.93 5.30
N THR A 100 16.96 -15.92 6.16
CA THR A 100 17.69 -15.97 7.44
C THR A 100 17.17 -17.08 8.34
N LEU A 101 15.85 -17.22 8.48
CA LEU A 101 15.25 -18.30 9.28
C LEU A 101 15.58 -19.69 8.74
N ILE A 102 15.58 -19.86 7.41
CA ILE A 102 16.00 -21.11 6.76
C ILE A 102 17.46 -21.42 7.09
N GLN A 103 18.34 -20.41 7.05
CA GLN A 103 19.76 -20.59 7.39
C GLN A 103 19.95 -20.96 8.87
N GLU A 104 19.27 -20.28 9.78
CA GLU A 104 19.30 -20.60 11.22
C GLU A 104 18.79 -22.03 11.47
N ASN A 105 17.70 -22.43 10.81
CA ASN A 105 17.15 -23.77 10.94
C ASN A 105 18.12 -24.84 10.42
N ALA A 106 18.79 -24.60 9.28
CA ALA A 106 19.79 -25.52 8.74
C ALA A 106 21.01 -25.69 9.68
N ILE A 107 21.44 -24.62 10.35
CA ILE A 107 22.51 -24.68 11.35
C ILE A 107 22.06 -25.49 12.57
N LEU A 108 20.83 -25.28 13.05
CA LEU A 108 20.28 -26.05 14.17
C LEU A 108 20.15 -27.54 13.82
N GLU A 109 19.65 -27.87 12.64
CA GLU A 109 19.54 -29.25 12.15
C GLU A 109 20.90 -29.95 12.09
N LYS A 110 21.94 -29.24 11.61
CA LYS A 110 23.31 -29.77 11.60
C LYS A 110 23.82 -30.07 13.02
N ARG A 111 23.61 -29.14 13.96
CA ARG A 111 24.05 -29.33 15.37
C ARG A 111 23.35 -30.51 16.03
N ILE A 112 22.07 -30.73 15.73
CA ILE A 112 21.32 -31.90 16.23
C ILE A 112 21.96 -33.18 15.69
N ARG A 113 22.22 -33.27 14.37
CA ARG A 113 22.87 -34.46 13.78
C ARG A 113 24.25 -34.75 14.37
N GLU A 114 25.08 -33.72 14.58
CA GLU A 114 26.40 -33.88 15.21
C GLU A 114 26.31 -34.40 16.66
N ILE A 115 25.26 -34.01 17.40
CA ILE A 115 25.01 -34.52 18.76
C ILE A 115 24.54 -35.98 18.71
N GLU A 116 23.63 -36.31 17.79
CA GLU A 116 23.15 -37.68 17.58
C GLU A 116 24.26 -38.66 17.17
N GLU A 117 25.21 -38.21 16.35
CA GLU A 117 26.38 -39.01 15.99
C GLU A 117 27.34 -39.27 17.16
N LYS A 118 27.49 -38.32 18.09
CA LYS A 118 28.34 -38.51 19.30
C LYS A 118 27.72 -39.40 20.37
N LEU A 119 26.40 -39.56 20.34
CA LEU A 119 25.65 -40.42 21.25
C LEU A 119 25.57 -41.88 20.77
N LYS A 120 25.92 -42.13 19.50
CA LYS A 120 26.11 -43.47 18.93
C LYS A 120 27.52 -43.98 19.18
#